data_AF-A0ABC8A6M3-F1
#
_entry.id   AF-A0ABC8A6M3-F1
#
_cell.length_a   1.000
_cell.length_b   1.000
_cell.length_c   1.000
_cell.angle_alpha   90.00
_cell.angle_beta   90.00
_cell.angle_gamma   90.00
#
_symmetry.space_group_name_H-M   'P 1'
#
loop_
_entity.id
_entity.type
_entity.pdbx_description
1 polymer ?
#
loop_
_entity_poly.entity_id
_entity_poly.type
_entity_poly.pdbx_seq_one_letter_code
_entity_poly.pdbx_strand_id
1 'polypeptide(L)'
;MRTYQTPKEYYRRIHHVRPRFKNKVEEVLIFMATRLSSLGTLDSNKFAESMNKAIREFPDNHDLTLKTIQNWRTEISALFGFVLTENGVSRAGRTAVELADNQDLVKFFKEFLFSFQYPGAHTKDKEILELCQDDIRFQPAYFLINLMKNCPIQREAYITKDEATHLIFNDLRVTAKKETISETWKRVIDSRKSNMNFDSSGDVTRYAGDILDYMELANFINLKGRNFYLNKNEKDSINKFMENATFFSEYSDLKRKNKLTLESIKEIRVKWFSFVNRDLGKIDFATNIDSYISETEQIVIERQKESIIEFQEVLVNERKIKTFEIGTRGEAIIINHEKTKLLASGHDDLVHLINFVPTKLAVGYDIQSFEDDDSELRKYIEVKTTISNRSVSFNSIHITKNEWRTAKSVKDRYYIYRMQVSQQQRKLFILKNLYNMVTNEIVDLIPSNDGFDIRFKDSSGAYEELIV
;
A
#
# COMPACT_ATOMS: atom_id res chain seq x y z
N MET A 1 -22.49 25.23 23.33
CA MET A 1 -22.52 23.89 22.70
C MET A 1 -22.14 22.84 23.73
N ARG A 2 -22.86 21.72 23.79
CA ARG A 2 -22.56 20.63 24.73
C ARG A 2 -21.50 19.72 24.11
N THR A 3 -20.43 19.43 24.85
CA THR A 3 -19.42 18.45 24.43
C THR A 3 -19.95 17.04 24.67
N TYR A 4 -19.88 16.18 23.66
CA TYR A 4 -20.25 14.78 23.79
C TYR A 4 -19.23 14.03 24.64
N GLN A 5 -19.74 13.15 25.51
CA GLN A 5 -18.95 12.17 26.22
C GLN A 5 -19.66 10.82 26.12
N THR A 6 -18.93 9.78 25.75
CA THR A 6 -19.43 8.41 25.86
C THR A 6 -19.78 8.14 27.33
N PRO A 7 -20.96 7.55 27.64
CA PRO A 7 -21.29 7.20 29.01
C PRO A 7 -20.22 6.31 29.65
N LYS A 8 -19.91 6.54 30.92
CA LYS A 8 -18.75 5.95 31.61
C LYS A 8 -18.75 4.43 31.57
N GLU A 9 -19.92 3.81 31.67
CA GLU A 9 -20.15 2.37 31.61
C GLU A 9 -19.90 1.76 30.23
N TYR A 10 -19.93 2.59 29.17
CA TYR A 10 -19.63 2.18 27.80
C TYR A 10 -18.27 2.68 27.31
N TYR A 11 -17.59 3.52 28.08
CA TYR A 11 -16.34 4.12 27.64
C TYR A 11 -15.18 3.13 27.76
N ARG A 12 -14.62 2.75 26.61
CA ARG A 12 -13.35 2.02 26.52
C ARG A 12 -12.53 2.58 25.36
N ARG A 13 -11.42 3.24 25.68
CA ARG A 13 -10.50 3.77 24.68
C ARG A 13 -9.66 2.65 24.08
N ILE A 14 -9.95 2.28 22.83
CA ILE A 14 -9.09 1.38 22.07
C ILE A 14 -7.93 2.16 21.44
N HIS A 15 -6.74 1.57 21.44
CA HIS A 15 -5.57 2.17 20.81
C HIS A 15 -4.70 1.10 20.14
N HIS A 16 -3.96 1.51 19.12
CA HIS A 16 -2.92 0.71 18.49
C HIS A 16 -1.61 1.49 18.41
N VAL A 17 -0.55 0.78 18.04
CA VAL A 17 0.78 1.32 17.76
C VAL A 17 0.68 2.56 16.86
N ARG A 18 1.41 3.62 17.20
CA ARG A 18 1.48 4.88 16.43
C ARG A 18 2.73 4.84 15.56
N PRO A 19 2.61 4.73 14.22
CA PRO A 19 3.78 4.80 13.35
C PRO A 19 4.37 6.21 13.38
N ARG A 20 5.68 6.31 13.64
CA ARG A 20 6.42 7.58 13.58
C ARG A 20 6.60 8.12 12.17
N PHE A 21 6.36 7.28 11.18
CA PHE A 21 6.53 7.56 9.76
C PHE A 21 5.21 7.82 9.03
N LYS A 22 4.14 8.18 9.75
CA LYS A 22 2.79 8.34 9.18
C LYS A 22 2.74 9.25 7.95
N ASN A 23 3.49 10.35 7.94
CA ASN A 23 3.50 11.30 6.83
C ASN A 23 4.20 10.77 5.57
N LYS A 24 5.03 9.73 5.71
CA LYS A 24 5.76 9.05 4.62
C LYS A 24 5.41 7.57 4.57
N VAL A 25 4.20 7.21 5.00
CA VAL A 25 3.84 5.79 5.26
C VAL A 25 3.99 4.94 4.01
N GLU A 26 3.59 5.46 2.85
CA GLU A 26 3.69 4.77 1.56
C GLU A 26 5.14 4.52 1.14
N GLU A 27 6.00 5.55 1.19
CA GLU A 27 7.44 5.45 0.89
C GLU A 27 8.15 4.44 1.81
N VAL A 28 7.86 4.53 3.10
CA VAL A 28 8.49 3.69 4.12
C VAL A 28 8.06 2.24 3.96
N LEU A 29 6.78 1.99 3.67
CA LEU A 29 6.28 0.64 3.49
C LEU A 29 6.88 -0.03 2.25
N ILE A 30 6.95 0.66 1.11
CA ILE A 30 7.61 0.10 -0.09
C ILE A 30 9.09 -0.17 0.22
N PHE A 31 9.81 0.83 0.72
CA PHE A 31 11.24 0.67 1.00
C PHE A 31 11.50 -0.49 1.97
N MET A 32 10.75 -0.57 3.07
CA MET A 32 10.94 -1.62 4.06
C MET A 32 10.49 -2.99 3.53
N ALA A 33 9.42 -3.07 2.75
CA ALA A 33 9.01 -4.30 2.09
C ALA A 33 10.13 -4.84 1.18
N THR A 34 10.65 -4.01 0.28
CA THR A 34 11.76 -4.38 -0.62
C THR A 34 13.00 -4.85 0.15
N ARG A 35 13.44 -4.07 1.16
CA ARG A 35 14.63 -4.42 1.94
C ARG A 35 14.45 -5.73 2.70
N LEU A 36 13.31 -5.93 3.36
CA LEU A 36 13.06 -7.12 4.17
C LEU A 36 12.90 -8.38 3.34
N SER A 37 12.21 -8.30 2.20
CA SER A 37 11.98 -9.45 1.31
C SER A 37 13.29 -10.04 0.77
N SER A 38 14.32 -9.22 0.60
CA SER A 38 15.65 -9.67 0.15
C SER A 38 16.50 -10.35 1.23
N LEU A 39 16.13 -10.27 2.53
CA LEU A 39 16.97 -10.78 3.64
C LEU A 39 16.91 -12.32 3.79
N GLY A 40 15.90 -12.98 3.23
CA GLY A 40 15.65 -14.39 3.47
C GLY A 40 15.26 -14.71 4.92
N THR A 41 15.60 -15.91 5.39
CA THR A 41 15.37 -16.35 6.77
C THR A 41 16.67 -16.25 7.57
N LEU A 42 16.63 -15.55 8.71
CA LEU A 42 17.79 -15.31 9.56
C LEU A 42 17.45 -15.58 11.03
N ASP A 43 18.47 -15.72 11.88
CA ASP A 43 18.31 -15.60 13.34
C ASP A 43 17.61 -14.27 13.68
N SER A 44 16.68 -14.29 14.64
CA SER A 44 15.86 -13.12 14.95
C SER A 44 16.66 -11.87 15.35
N ASN A 45 17.80 -12.03 16.03
CA ASN A 45 18.64 -10.87 16.39
C ASN A 45 19.33 -10.31 15.14
N LYS A 46 19.89 -11.18 14.29
CA LYS A 46 20.51 -10.78 13.02
C LYS A 46 19.50 -10.10 12.09
N PHE A 47 18.30 -10.66 11.96
CA PHE A 47 17.22 -10.04 11.18
C PHE A 47 16.88 -8.64 11.72
N ALA A 48 16.80 -8.51 13.04
CA ALA A 48 16.48 -7.25 13.69
C ALA A 48 17.59 -6.19 13.55
N GLU A 49 18.86 -6.60 13.45
CA GLU A 49 20.00 -5.74 13.10
C GLU A 49 19.95 -5.30 11.64
N SER A 50 19.71 -6.22 10.70
CA SER A 50 19.52 -5.91 9.29
C SER A 50 18.37 -4.93 9.07
N MET A 51 17.25 -5.11 9.78
CA MET A 51 16.11 -4.19 9.72
C MET A 51 16.47 -2.81 10.30
N ASN A 52 17.23 -2.74 11.40
CA ASN A 52 17.71 -1.45 11.94
C ASN A 52 18.62 -0.73 10.93
N LYS A 53 19.49 -1.47 10.24
CA LYS A 53 20.36 -0.92 9.19
C LYS A 53 19.53 -0.38 8.01
N ALA A 54 18.52 -1.14 7.56
CA ALA A 54 17.60 -0.67 6.52
C ALA A 54 16.86 0.61 6.94
N ILE A 55 16.33 0.67 8.16
CA ILE A 55 15.63 1.87 8.64
C ILE A 55 16.58 3.08 8.71
N ARG A 56 17.83 2.89 9.16
CA ARG A 56 18.86 3.94 9.19
C ARG A 56 19.17 4.47 7.78
N GLU A 57 19.16 3.56 6.81
CA GLU A 57 19.40 3.83 5.42
C GLU A 57 18.27 4.66 4.79
N PHE A 58 17.02 4.54 5.23
CA PHE A 58 15.90 5.33 4.68
C PHE A 58 16.19 6.86 4.70
N PRO A 59 15.77 7.64 3.69
CA PRO A 59 16.00 9.09 3.66
C PRO A 59 15.58 9.80 4.95
N ASP A 60 16.39 10.76 5.39
CA ASP A 60 16.23 11.53 6.64
C ASP A 60 16.43 10.74 7.96
N ASN A 61 16.77 9.44 7.90
CA ASN A 61 16.93 8.62 9.10
C ASN A 61 18.39 8.49 9.60
N HIS A 62 19.37 9.05 8.90
CA HIS A 62 20.80 8.86 9.20
C HIS A 62 21.15 9.22 10.65
N ASP A 63 20.71 10.39 11.09
CA ASP A 63 21.03 10.95 12.41
C ASP A 63 20.08 10.52 13.54
N LEU A 64 19.11 9.63 13.25
CA LEU A 64 18.14 9.19 14.26
C LEU A 64 18.82 8.40 15.38
N THR A 65 18.38 8.58 16.61
CA THR A 65 18.87 7.76 17.72
C THR A 65 18.54 6.28 17.52
N LEU A 66 19.37 5.37 18.05
CA LEU A 66 19.10 3.92 17.98
C LEU A 66 17.73 3.57 18.57
N LYS A 67 17.31 4.25 19.64
CA LYS A 67 15.98 4.09 20.23
C LYS A 67 14.88 4.41 19.22
N THR A 68 15.01 5.48 18.43
CA THR A 68 14.03 5.81 17.39
C THR A 68 13.99 4.76 16.28
N ILE A 69 15.14 4.29 15.82
CA ILE A 69 15.25 3.21 14.82
C ILE A 69 14.58 1.92 15.33
N GLN A 70 14.85 1.51 16.57
CA GLN A 70 14.24 0.34 17.19
C GLN A 70 12.73 0.49 17.34
N ASN A 71 12.23 1.69 17.64
CA ASN A 71 10.80 1.95 17.68
C ASN A 71 10.17 1.76 16.29
N TRP A 72 10.73 2.35 15.23
CA TRP A 72 10.27 2.12 13.85
C TRP A 72 10.21 0.62 13.53
N ARG A 73 11.27 -0.12 13.87
CA ARG A 73 11.34 -1.57 13.68
C ARG A 73 10.16 -2.29 14.31
N THR A 74 9.92 -2.03 15.59
CA THR A 74 8.81 -2.65 16.33
C THR A 74 7.45 -2.19 15.81
N GLU A 75 7.33 -0.92 15.39
CA GLU A 75 6.09 -0.34 14.89
C GLU A 75 5.69 -0.98 13.55
N ILE A 76 6.61 -1.08 12.60
CA ILE A 76 6.41 -1.74 11.30
C ILE A 76 6.03 -3.22 11.50
N SER A 77 6.82 -3.93 12.31
CA SER A 77 6.63 -5.36 12.55
C SER A 77 5.28 -5.65 13.19
N ALA A 78 4.88 -4.86 14.20
CA ALA A 78 3.66 -5.09 14.94
C ALA A 78 2.40 -4.66 14.16
N LEU A 79 2.43 -3.51 13.49
CA LEU A 79 1.25 -2.97 12.85
C LEU A 79 0.96 -3.63 11.50
N PHE A 80 1.96 -3.72 10.62
CA PHE A 80 1.76 -4.13 9.23
C PHE A 80 2.09 -5.61 8.97
N GLY A 81 2.53 -6.35 9.98
CA GLY A 81 2.76 -7.79 9.87
C GLY A 81 3.92 -8.19 8.95
N PHE A 82 4.86 -7.27 8.68
CA PHE A 82 5.98 -7.49 7.75
C PHE A 82 7.00 -8.55 8.18
N VAL A 83 6.99 -8.93 9.45
CA VAL A 83 7.97 -9.87 10.01
C VAL A 83 7.25 -11.04 10.65
N LEU A 84 7.63 -12.25 10.24
CA LEU A 84 7.24 -13.50 10.89
C LEU A 84 8.39 -13.99 11.73
N THR A 85 8.12 -14.31 12.99
CA THR A 85 9.11 -14.85 13.93
C THR A 85 8.56 -16.14 14.53
N GLU A 86 9.32 -17.22 14.39
CA GLU A 86 8.98 -18.54 14.92
C GLU A 86 10.28 -19.25 15.32
N ASN A 87 10.30 -19.90 16.48
CA ASN A 87 11.44 -20.72 16.95
C ASN A 87 12.82 -20.02 16.88
N GLY A 88 12.87 -18.71 17.17
CA GLY A 88 14.12 -17.93 17.19
C GLY A 88 14.65 -17.49 15.81
N VAL A 89 13.92 -17.78 14.73
CA VAL A 89 14.22 -17.28 13.39
C VAL A 89 13.16 -16.30 12.91
N SER A 90 13.58 -15.35 12.10
CA SER A 90 12.73 -14.32 11.51
C SER A 90 12.89 -14.25 9.99
N ARG A 91 11.80 -13.93 9.30
CA ARG A 91 11.75 -13.73 7.84
C ARG A 91 10.71 -12.68 7.48
N ALA A 92 10.76 -12.19 6.25
CA ALA A 92 9.69 -11.37 5.69
C ALA A 92 8.35 -12.15 5.67
N GLY A 93 7.29 -11.47 6.10
CA GLY A 93 5.92 -11.95 5.95
C GLY A 93 5.46 -11.88 4.49
N ARG A 94 4.45 -12.67 4.14
CA ARG A 94 3.83 -12.66 2.81
C ARG A 94 3.43 -11.25 2.39
N THR A 95 2.86 -10.47 3.30
CA THR A 95 2.41 -9.11 3.00
C THR A 95 3.57 -8.17 2.59
N ALA A 96 4.76 -8.34 3.18
CA ALA A 96 5.95 -7.58 2.78
C ALA A 96 6.49 -8.05 1.42
N VAL A 97 6.47 -9.35 1.17
CA VAL A 97 6.88 -9.93 -0.13
C VAL A 97 5.96 -9.44 -1.25
N GLU A 98 4.64 -9.59 -1.09
CA GLU A 98 3.69 -9.17 -2.10
C GLU A 98 3.72 -7.66 -2.37
N LEU A 99 3.96 -6.81 -1.36
CA LEU A 99 4.12 -5.38 -1.57
C LEU A 99 5.42 -5.05 -2.31
N ALA A 100 6.51 -5.74 -1.99
CA ALA A 100 7.80 -5.56 -2.68
C ALA A 100 7.70 -5.92 -4.16
N ASP A 101 7.03 -7.03 -4.47
CA ASP A 101 6.89 -7.55 -5.83
C ASP A 101 5.93 -6.71 -6.68
N ASN A 102 4.77 -6.33 -6.12
CA ASN A 102 3.70 -5.70 -6.90
C ASN A 102 3.72 -4.17 -6.86
N GLN A 103 4.33 -3.56 -5.83
CA GLN A 103 4.27 -2.11 -5.55
C GLN A 103 2.84 -1.53 -5.59
N ASP A 104 1.85 -2.34 -5.23
CA ASP A 104 0.43 -1.98 -5.14
C ASP A 104 0.07 -1.62 -3.70
N LEU A 105 0.22 -0.34 -3.35
CA LEU A 105 -0.11 0.12 -2.00
C LEU A 105 -1.61 0.08 -1.73
N VAL A 106 -2.45 0.29 -2.75
CA VAL A 106 -3.90 0.25 -2.62
C VAL A 106 -4.35 -1.17 -2.25
N LYS A 107 -3.89 -2.20 -2.98
CA LYS A 107 -4.11 -3.61 -2.63
C LYS A 107 -3.60 -3.91 -1.22
N PHE A 108 -2.36 -3.51 -0.91
CA PHE A 108 -1.79 -3.72 0.42
C PHE A 108 -2.67 -3.16 1.54
N PHE A 109 -3.15 -1.92 1.42
CA PHE A 109 -4.02 -1.33 2.44
C PHE A 109 -5.41 -2.00 2.49
N LYS A 110 -5.95 -2.47 1.36
CA LYS A 110 -7.18 -3.27 1.35
C LYS A 110 -7.00 -4.56 2.16
N GLU A 111 -5.91 -5.30 1.95
CA GLU A 111 -5.60 -6.54 2.66
C GLU A 111 -5.28 -6.32 4.15
N PHE A 112 -4.53 -5.27 4.45
CA PHE A 112 -4.23 -4.83 5.81
C PHE A 112 -5.53 -4.58 6.58
N LEU A 113 -6.43 -3.74 6.03
CA LEU A 113 -7.71 -3.42 6.65
C LEU A 113 -8.65 -4.61 6.74
N PHE A 114 -8.56 -5.54 5.79
CA PHE A 114 -9.37 -6.77 5.77
C PHE A 114 -9.05 -7.67 6.98
N SER A 115 -7.78 -7.71 7.37
CA SER A 115 -7.33 -8.48 8.54
C SER A 115 -7.32 -7.68 9.84
N PHE A 116 -7.37 -6.35 9.78
CA PHE A 116 -7.27 -5.48 10.95
C PHE A 116 -8.50 -5.60 11.87
N GLN A 117 -8.27 -5.90 13.14
CA GLN A 117 -9.33 -6.04 14.15
C GLN A 117 -8.83 -5.79 15.58
N TYR A 118 -9.76 -5.53 16.49
CA TYR A 118 -9.53 -5.59 17.93
C TYR A 118 -10.31 -6.76 18.54
N PRO A 119 -9.64 -7.59 19.38
CA PRO A 119 -8.22 -7.59 19.70
C PRO A 119 -7.35 -8.09 18.52
N GLY A 120 -6.09 -7.65 18.49
CA GLY A 120 -5.09 -8.03 17.50
C GLY A 120 -3.68 -7.77 18.01
N ALA A 121 -2.66 -8.52 17.55
CA ALA A 121 -1.31 -8.43 18.12
C ALA A 121 -0.53 -7.16 17.73
N HIS A 122 -1.14 -6.23 17.01
CA HIS A 122 -0.63 -4.88 16.85
C HIS A 122 -0.80 -4.03 18.12
N THR A 123 -1.41 -4.56 19.18
CA THR A 123 -1.45 -3.97 20.53
C THR A 123 -0.59 -4.77 21.52
N LYS A 124 -0.31 -4.18 22.69
CA LYS A 124 0.48 -4.84 23.76
C LYS A 124 -0.35 -5.93 24.43
N ASP A 125 0.30 -6.98 24.93
CA ASP A 125 -0.41 -8.15 25.49
C ASP A 125 -1.35 -7.80 26.65
N LYS A 126 -0.96 -6.86 27.52
CA LYS A 126 -1.83 -6.34 28.59
C LYS A 126 -3.09 -5.66 28.03
N GLU A 127 -2.95 -4.88 26.96
CA GLU A 127 -4.11 -4.24 26.31
C GLU A 127 -5.01 -5.31 25.69
N ILE A 128 -4.44 -6.30 24.99
CA ILE A 128 -5.21 -7.43 24.43
C ILE A 128 -6.02 -8.12 25.53
N LEU A 129 -5.42 -8.38 26.70
CA LEU A 129 -6.09 -9.00 27.84
C LEU A 129 -7.32 -8.20 28.27
N GLU A 130 -7.15 -6.90 28.47
CA GLU A 130 -8.23 -6.01 28.89
C GLU A 130 -9.32 -5.87 27.81
N LEU A 131 -8.95 -5.77 26.52
CA LEU A 131 -9.91 -5.77 25.41
C LEU A 131 -10.74 -7.06 25.38
N CYS A 132 -10.12 -8.22 25.66
CA CYS A 132 -10.84 -9.49 25.78
C CYS A 132 -11.79 -9.50 26.98
N GLN A 133 -11.36 -8.97 28.13
CA GLN A 133 -12.19 -8.86 29.33
C GLN A 133 -13.45 -8.01 29.06
N ASP A 134 -13.33 -6.96 28.25
CA ASP A 134 -14.43 -6.08 27.84
C ASP A 134 -15.30 -6.65 26.69
N ASP A 135 -15.06 -7.90 26.25
CA ASP A 135 -15.77 -8.57 25.14
C ASP A 135 -15.68 -7.83 23.81
N ILE A 136 -14.60 -7.06 23.60
CA ILE A 136 -14.40 -6.34 22.36
C ILE A 136 -14.23 -7.33 21.21
N ARG A 137 -14.97 -7.08 20.12
CA ARG A 137 -14.94 -7.82 18.87
C ARG A 137 -15.20 -6.85 17.72
N PHE A 138 -14.17 -6.09 17.34
CA PHE A 138 -14.34 -4.94 16.48
C PHE A 138 -13.45 -5.02 15.23
N GLN A 139 -14.07 -4.94 14.04
CA GLN A 139 -13.38 -4.77 12.75
C GLN A 139 -13.67 -3.36 12.24
N PRO A 140 -12.75 -2.40 12.43
CA PRO A 140 -13.02 -0.99 12.20
C PRO A 140 -13.48 -0.66 10.78
N ALA A 141 -12.72 -1.08 9.77
CA ALA A 141 -13.02 -0.77 8.37
C ALA A 141 -14.35 -1.39 7.93
N TYR A 142 -14.57 -2.67 8.26
CA TYR A 142 -15.84 -3.35 8.03
C TYR A 142 -17.02 -2.58 8.66
N PHE A 143 -16.89 -2.20 9.94
CA PHE A 143 -17.96 -1.51 10.64
C PHE A 143 -18.27 -0.15 10.01
N LEU A 144 -17.25 0.67 9.72
CA LEU A 144 -17.42 1.99 9.11
C LEU A 144 -18.05 1.91 7.72
N ILE A 145 -17.61 0.94 6.90
CA ILE A 145 -18.23 0.68 5.59
C ILE A 145 -19.68 0.27 5.76
N ASN A 146 -19.98 -0.68 6.66
CA ASN A 146 -21.33 -1.15 6.91
C ASN A 146 -22.26 -0.02 7.38
N LEU A 147 -21.73 0.85 8.26
CA LEU A 147 -22.43 2.00 8.80
C LEU A 147 -22.84 2.99 7.70
N MET A 148 -21.90 3.38 6.83
CA MET A 148 -22.18 4.31 5.74
C MET A 148 -23.01 3.67 4.62
N LYS A 149 -22.82 2.38 4.33
CA LYS A 149 -23.54 1.65 3.27
C LYS A 149 -25.02 1.44 3.61
N ASN A 150 -25.35 1.24 4.88
CA ASN A 150 -26.73 1.06 5.36
C ASN A 150 -27.34 2.34 5.94
N CYS A 151 -26.75 3.51 5.63
CA CYS A 151 -27.35 4.79 5.96
C CYS A 151 -28.68 4.96 5.17
N PRO A 152 -29.78 5.36 5.85
CA PRO A 152 -31.06 5.61 5.16
C PRO A 152 -31.02 6.76 4.15
N ILE A 153 -30.16 7.77 4.36
CA ILE A 153 -30.11 8.98 3.54
C ILE A 153 -28.70 9.19 2.99
N GLN A 154 -28.52 8.97 1.70
CA GLN A 154 -27.19 8.97 1.06
C GLN A 154 -26.40 10.28 1.27
N ARG A 155 -27.05 11.45 1.33
CA ARG A 155 -26.37 12.74 1.59
C ARG A 155 -25.72 12.83 2.97
N GLU A 156 -26.20 12.03 3.92
CA GLU A 156 -25.72 12.00 5.31
C GLU A 156 -24.70 10.87 5.53
N ALA A 157 -24.47 10.02 4.52
CA ALA A 157 -23.59 8.84 4.54
C ALA A 157 -22.10 9.19 4.56
N TYR A 158 -21.70 9.96 5.57
CA TYR A 158 -20.32 10.27 5.91
C TYR A 158 -20.07 10.10 7.40
N ILE A 159 -18.80 10.07 7.77
CA ILE A 159 -18.34 10.14 9.16
C ILE A 159 -17.16 11.11 9.26
N THR A 160 -17.02 11.79 10.39
CA THR A 160 -15.81 12.59 10.70
C THR A 160 -14.86 11.81 11.61
N LYS A 161 -13.59 12.24 11.73
CA LYS A 161 -12.64 11.63 12.68
C LYS A 161 -13.16 11.67 14.12
N ASP A 162 -13.79 12.79 14.48
CA ASP A 162 -14.31 13.02 15.83
C ASP A 162 -15.48 12.07 16.14
N GLU A 163 -16.45 11.97 15.22
CA GLU A 163 -17.59 11.05 15.37
C GLU A 163 -17.13 9.59 15.41
N ALA A 164 -16.22 9.18 14.52
CA ALA A 164 -15.66 7.83 14.53
C ALA A 164 -14.93 7.53 15.85
N THR A 165 -14.23 8.51 16.41
CA THR A 165 -13.53 8.34 17.69
C THR A 165 -14.52 8.12 18.84
N HIS A 166 -15.44 9.05 19.03
CA HIS A 166 -16.24 9.13 20.25
C HIS A 166 -17.50 8.26 20.22
N LEU A 167 -18.15 8.15 19.05
CA LEU A 167 -19.42 7.41 18.92
C LEU A 167 -19.22 5.94 18.56
N ILE A 168 -18.02 5.56 18.10
CA ILE A 168 -17.73 4.21 17.58
C ILE A 168 -16.56 3.60 18.37
N PHE A 169 -15.34 4.11 18.19
CA PHE A 169 -14.14 3.44 18.72
C PHE A 169 -14.07 3.46 20.25
N ASN A 170 -14.59 4.51 20.90
CA ASN A 170 -14.60 4.64 22.36
C ASN A 170 -15.83 4.04 23.04
N ASP A 171 -16.74 3.43 22.28
CA ASP A 171 -18.05 3.02 22.78
C ASP A 171 -18.22 1.49 22.72
N LEU A 172 -18.24 0.85 23.88
CA LEU A 172 -18.41 -0.60 24.04
C LEU A 172 -19.72 -1.11 23.46
N ARG A 173 -20.75 -0.26 23.32
CA ARG A 173 -21.98 -0.66 22.64
C ARG A 173 -21.71 -1.05 21.18
N VAL A 174 -20.73 -0.38 20.58
CA VAL A 174 -20.28 -0.64 19.22
C VAL A 174 -19.18 -1.69 19.18
N THR A 175 -18.09 -1.48 19.92
CA THR A 175 -16.88 -2.31 19.81
C THR A 175 -17.05 -3.72 20.38
N ALA A 176 -17.96 -3.92 21.34
CA ALA A 176 -18.34 -5.23 21.85
C ALA A 176 -19.65 -5.77 21.23
N LYS A 177 -20.13 -5.17 20.13
CA LYS A 177 -21.34 -5.58 19.38
C LYS A 177 -22.61 -5.70 20.23
N LYS A 178 -22.85 -4.74 21.13
CA LYS A 178 -24.05 -4.68 21.99
C LYS A 178 -25.19 -3.86 21.38
N GLU A 179 -24.93 -3.13 20.29
CA GLU A 179 -25.93 -2.37 19.52
C GLU A 179 -25.82 -2.66 18.02
N THR A 180 -26.90 -2.37 17.31
CA THR A 180 -27.01 -2.49 15.86
C THR A 180 -26.36 -1.31 15.14
N ILE A 181 -26.13 -1.50 13.83
CA ILE A 181 -25.66 -0.44 12.93
C ILE A 181 -26.66 0.73 12.89
N SER A 182 -27.97 0.43 12.88
CA SER A 182 -29.01 1.47 12.81
C SER A 182 -29.02 2.34 14.07
N GLU A 183 -28.83 1.75 15.25
CA GLU A 183 -28.75 2.51 16.52
C GLU A 183 -27.51 3.41 16.56
N THR A 184 -26.37 2.88 16.11
CA THR A 184 -25.13 3.66 16.00
C THR A 184 -25.29 4.82 15.02
N TRP A 185 -25.90 4.56 13.85
CA TRP A 185 -26.16 5.60 12.85
C TRP A 185 -27.09 6.69 13.39
N LYS A 186 -28.18 6.29 14.05
CA LYS A 186 -29.09 7.23 14.72
C LYS A 186 -28.32 8.13 15.69
N ARG A 187 -27.40 7.57 16.48
CA ARG A 187 -26.56 8.34 17.42
C ARG A 187 -25.69 9.39 16.72
N VAL A 188 -25.10 9.03 15.58
CA VAL A 188 -24.34 9.97 14.72
C VAL A 188 -25.25 11.12 14.26
N ILE A 189 -26.41 10.81 13.70
CA ILE A 189 -27.35 11.84 13.22
C ILE A 189 -27.88 12.72 14.36
N ASP A 190 -28.22 12.14 15.49
CA ASP A 190 -28.73 12.88 16.65
C ASP A 190 -27.66 13.83 17.23
N SER A 191 -26.38 13.43 17.22
CA SER A 191 -25.28 14.32 17.61
C SER A 191 -25.12 15.52 16.67
N ARG A 192 -25.32 15.32 15.36
CA ARG A 192 -25.29 16.40 14.34
C ARG A 192 -26.45 17.35 14.51
N LYS A 193 -27.68 16.84 14.64
CA LYS A 193 -28.89 17.65 14.88
C LYS A 193 -28.79 18.48 16.15
N SER A 194 -28.12 17.95 17.17
CA SER A 194 -27.90 18.63 18.44
C SER A 194 -26.69 19.56 18.44
N ASN A 195 -25.98 19.71 17.32
CA ASN A 195 -24.74 20.48 17.19
C ASN A 195 -23.74 20.16 18.31
N MET A 196 -23.53 18.86 18.58
CA MET A 196 -22.61 18.40 19.60
C MET A 196 -21.16 18.71 19.21
N ASN A 197 -20.39 19.18 20.18
CA ASN A 197 -18.95 19.31 20.04
C ASN A 197 -18.27 18.01 20.48
N PHE A 198 -17.11 17.73 19.89
CA PHE A 198 -16.27 16.60 20.27
C PHE A 198 -14.88 17.09 20.63
N ASP A 199 -14.16 16.31 21.44
CA ASP A 199 -12.75 16.54 21.63
C ASP A 199 -11.99 16.13 20.37
N SER A 200 -11.55 17.11 19.58
CA SER A 200 -10.79 16.93 18.35
C SER A 200 -9.27 16.88 18.58
N SER A 201 -8.81 16.81 19.83
CA SER A 201 -7.37 16.75 20.13
C SER A 201 -6.73 15.57 19.41
N GLY A 202 -5.59 15.83 18.73
CA GLY A 202 -4.96 14.85 17.86
C GLY A 202 -4.66 13.52 18.55
N ASP A 203 -4.20 13.54 19.81
CA ASP A 203 -3.95 12.30 20.57
C ASP A 203 -5.23 11.52 20.91
N VAL A 204 -6.37 12.21 21.03
CA VAL A 204 -7.67 11.60 21.32
C VAL A 204 -8.25 10.96 20.07
N THR A 205 -8.20 11.63 18.92
CA THR A 205 -8.82 11.13 17.68
C THR A 205 -7.89 10.31 16.79
N ARG A 206 -6.62 10.20 17.17
CA ARG A 206 -5.55 9.58 16.38
C ARG A 206 -5.93 8.20 15.83
N TYR A 207 -6.33 7.25 16.67
CA TYR A 207 -6.46 5.85 16.26
C TYR A 207 -7.65 5.62 15.30
N ALA A 208 -8.77 6.34 15.48
CA ALA A 208 -9.85 6.31 14.50
C ALA A 208 -9.42 7.03 13.22
N GLY A 209 -8.71 8.16 13.37
CA GLY A 209 -8.12 8.90 12.26
C GLY A 209 -7.14 8.07 11.43
N ASP A 210 -6.26 7.29 12.05
CA ASP A 210 -5.30 6.41 11.39
C ASP A 210 -6.03 5.37 10.53
N ILE A 211 -7.08 4.74 11.06
CA ILE A 211 -7.91 3.79 10.28
C ILE A 211 -8.60 4.48 9.10
N LEU A 212 -9.19 5.67 9.30
CA LEU A 212 -9.80 6.42 8.21
C LEU A 212 -8.76 6.81 7.14
N ASP A 213 -7.57 7.23 7.55
CA ASP A 213 -6.49 7.55 6.63
C ASP A 213 -6.04 6.29 5.84
N TYR A 214 -5.96 5.12 6.48
CA TYR A 214 -5.67 3.86 5.77
C TYR A 214 -6.81 3.41 4.86
N MET A 215 -8.07 3.63 5.25
CA MET A 215 -9.23 3.36 4.38
C MET A 215 -9.24 4.25 3.15
N GLU A 216 -8.78 5.50 3.29
CA GLU A 216 -8.55 6.39 2.16
C GLU A 216 -7.41 5.86 1.29
N LEU A 217 -6.27 5.43 1.85
CA LEU A 217 -5.19 4.83 1.06
C LEU A 217 -5.60 3.52 0.35
N ALA A 218 -6.48 2.73 0.98
CA ALA A 218 -7.11 1.54 0.38
C ALA A 218 -8.18 1.87 -0.67
N ASN A 219 -8.41 3.15 -0.93
CA ASN A 219 -9.42 3.66 -1.86
C ASN A 219 -10.89 3.33 -1.49
N PHE A 220 -11.17 2.87 -0.27
CA PHE A 220 -12.54 2.58 0.16
C PHE A 220 -13.36 3.83 0.44
N ILE A 221 -12.71 4.93 0.81
CA ILE A 221 -13.34 6.20 1.17
C ILE A 221 -12.60 7.39 0.59
N ASN A 222 -13.32 8.50 0.40
CA ASN A 222 -12.78 9.79 -0.03
C ASN A 222 -13.02 10.84 1.04
N LEU A 223 -12.00 11.63 1.37
CA LEU A 223 -12.13 12.80 2.24
C LEU A 223 -12.60 14.03 1.45
N LYS A 224 -13.66 14.69 1.91
CA LYS A 224 -14.08 16.02 1.44
C LYS A 224 -14.27 16.95 2.63
N GLY A 225 -13.38 17.94 2.75
CA GLY A 225 -13.31 18.78 3.96
C GLY A 225 -12.92 17.93 5.18
N ARG A 226 -13.83 17.76 6.14
CA ARG A 226 -13.64 16.89 7.33
C ARG A 226 -14.40 15.56 7.24
N ASN A 227 -15.12 15.35 6.15
CA ASN A 227 -16.11 14.27 6.01
C ASN A 227 -15.55 13.16 5.13
N PHE A 228 -15.57 11.94 5.63
CA PHE A 228 -15.21 10.74 4.89
C PHE A 228 -16.45 10.09 4.30
N TYR A 229 -16.46 9.88 3.00
CA TYR A 229 -17.56 9.25 2.25
C TYR A 229 -17.08 7.94 1.63
N LEU A 230 -17.96 6.94 1.49
CA LEU A 230 -17.65 5.76 0.67
C LEU A 230 -17.28 6.16 -0.76
N ASN A 231 -16.23 5.55 -1.30
CA ASN A 231 -15.89 5.70 -2.69
C ASN A 231 -16.83 4.85 -3.56
N LYS A 232 -17.71 5.52 -4.31
CA LYS A 232 -18.71 4.85 -5.15
C LYS A 232 -18.08 4.09 -6.33
N ASN A 233 -16.89 4.49 -6.76
CA ASN A 233 -16.16 3.86 -7.86
C ASN A 233 -15.55 2.51 -7.44
N GLU A 234 -15.46 2.24 -6.14
CA GLU A 234 -14.90 1.02 -5.56
C GLU A 234 -15.98 0.07 -5.05
N LYS A 235 -17.20 0.17 -5.59
CA LYS A 235 -18.37 -0.61 -5.14
C LYS A 235 -18.09 -2.11 -5.14
N ASP A 236 -17.44 -2.64 -6.16
CA ASP A 236 -17.16 -4.07 -6.28
C ASP A 236 -16.13 -4.52 -5.25
N SER A 237 -15.04 -3.75 -5.07
CA SER A 237 -14.04 -4.04 -4.04
C SER A 237 -14.63 -3.95 -2.64
N ILE A 238 -15.52 -2.97 -2.39
CA ILE A 238 -16.25 -2.82 -1.12
C ILE A 238 -17.19 -4.00 -0.88
N ASN A 239 -17.94 -4.45 -1.89
CA ASN A 239 -18.83 -5.61 -1.76
C ASN A 239 -18.03 -6.87 -1.47
N LYS A 240 -16.96 -7.14 -2.23
CA LYS A 240 -16.03 -8.25 -1.98
C LYS A 240 -15.48 -8.22 -0.55
N PHE A 241 -15.02 -7.06 -0.09
CA PHE A 241 -14.51 -6.87 1.28
C PHE A 241 -15.55 -7.24 2.34
N MET A 242 -16.80 -6.79 2.16
CA MET A 242 -17.88 -7.02 3.10
C MET A 242 -18.37 -8.48 3.11
N GLU A 243 -18.51 -9.10 1.93
CA GLU A 243 -19.01 -10.47 1.79
C GLU A 243 -18.04 -11.52 2.34
N ASN A 244 -16.74 -11.23 2.31
CA ASN A 244 -15.71 -12.18 2.72
C ASN A 244 -15.14 -11.88 4.12
N ALA A 245 -15.72 -10.95 4.88
CA ALA A 245 -15.16 -10.50 6.14
C ALA A 245 -14.89 -11.67 7.13
N THR A 246 -13.61 -11.89 7.44
CA THR A 246 -13.15 -12.92 8.39
C THR A 246 -12.72 -12.31 9.70
N PHE A 247 -13.01 -12.95 10.84
CA PHE A 247 -12.57 -12.51 12.17
C PHE A 247 -11.69 -13.58 12.83
N PHE A 248 -10.53 -13.18 13.34
CA PHE A 248 -9.64 -14.02 14.13
C PHE A 248 -10.19 -14.21 15.55
N SER A 249 -10.83 -15.36 15.79
CA SER A 249 -11.58 -15.64 17.03
C SER A 249 -10.75 -16.22 18.18
N GLU A 250 -9.48 -16.57 17.95
CA GLU A 250 -8.64 -17.26 18.95
C GLU A 250 -8.56 -16.50 20.28
N TYR A 251 -8.51 -15.16 20.26
CA TYR A 251 -8.53 -14.34 21.47
C TYR A 251 -9.84 -14.48 22.26
N SER A 252 -10.99 -14.41 21.58
CA SER A 252 -12.31 -14.58 22.21
C SER A 252 -12.49 -16.00 22.74
N ASP A 253 -11.91 -16.99 22.06
CA ASP A 253 -11.95 -18.40 22.46
C ASP A 253 -11.21 -18.67 23.76
N LEU A 254 -10.15 -17.92 24.07
CA LEU A 254 -9.47 -18.01 25.37
C LEU A 254 -10.43 -17.67 26.52
N LYS A 255 -11.18 -16.58 26.39
CA LYS A 255 -12.15 -16.15 27.41
C LYS A 255 -13.25 -17.21 27.58
N ARG A 256 -13.84 -17.66 26.48
CA ARG A 256 -14.90 -18.69 26.48
C ARG A 256 -14.43 -20.00 27.14
N LYS A 257 -13.15 -20.35 27.00
CA LYS A 257 -12.55 -21.56 27.58
C LYS A 257 -11.99 -21.33 29.00
N ASN A 258 -12.19 -20.16 29.61
CA ASN A 258 -11.60 -19.78 30.91
C ASN A 258 -10.07 -19.90 30.94
N LYS A 259 -9.40 -19.64 29.82
CA LYS A 259 -7.93 -19.70 29.67
C LYS A 259 -7.27 -18.34 29.48
N LEU A 260 -8.04 -17.25 29.59
CA LEU A 260 -7.57 -15.90 29.32
C LEU A 260 -6.54 -15.44 30.36
N THR A 261 -5.27 -15.54 29.99
CA THR A 261 -4.10 -15.08 30.78
C THR A 261 -3.08 -14.39 29.89
N LEU A 262 -2.14 -13.63 30.47
CA LEU A 262 -1.06 -13.00 29.70
C LEU A 262 -0.22 -14.03 28.92
N GLU A 263 0.01 -15.22 29.48
CA GLU A 263 0.83 -16.24 28.82
C GLU A 263 0.10 -16.82 27.59
N SER A 264 -1.19 -17.12 27.74
CA SER A 264 -2.01 -17.59 26.61
C SER A 264 -2.10 -16.57 25.46
N ILE A 265 -2.02 -15.26 25.76
CA ILE A 265 -2.02 -14.20 24.74
C ILE A 265 -0.71 -14.20 23.95
N LYS A 266 0.43 -14.40 24.63
CA LYS A 266 1.74 -14.51 23.96
C LYS A 266 1.79 -15.69 22.99
N GLU A 267 1.23 -16.83 23.39
CA GLU A 267 1.14 -18.02 22.53
C GLU A 267 0.30 -17.75 21.26
N ILE A 268 -0.80 -16.99 21.39
CA ILE A 268 -1.66 -16.62 20.24
C ILE A 268 -1.00 -15.61 19.30
N ARG A 269 -0.03 -14.82 19.76
CA ARG A 269 0.64 -13.79 18.93
C ARG A 269 1.23 -14.38 17.64
N VAL A 270 1.81 -15.58 17.70
CA VAL A 270 2.33 -16.28 16.52
C VAL A 270 1.20 -16.63 15.55
N LYS A 271 0.06 -17.12 16.06
CA LYS A 271 -1.13 -17.40 15.26
C LYS A 271 -1.73 -16.14 14.64
N TRP A 272 -1.70 -15.01 15.34
CA TRP A 272 -2.14 -13.72 14.79
C TRP A 272 -1.29 -13.30 13.59
N PHE A 273 0.04 -13.36 13.72
CA PHE A 273 0.92 -12.98 12.61
C PHE A 273 0.81 -13.96 11.42
N SER A 274 0.54 -15.23 11.70
CA SER A 274 0.20 -16.22 10.68
C SER A 274 -1.14 -15.89 9.99
N PHE A 275 -2.14 -15.43 10.75
CA PHE A 275 -3.43 -15.03 10.22
C PHE A 275 -3.32 -13.81 9.30
N VAL A 276 -2.64 -12.74 9.71
CA VAL A 276 -2.52 -11.53 8.86
C VAL A 276 -1.65 -11.75 7.62
N ASN A 277 -0.78 -12.76 7.63
CA ASN A 277 0.05 -13.18 6.48
C ASN A 277 -0.52 -14.39 5.72
N ARG A 278 -1.79 -14.77 5.97
CA ARG A 278 -2.43 -15.90 5.29
C ARG A 278 -2.63 -15.60 3.82
N ASP A 279 -2.71 -16.65 3.02
CA ASP A 279 -3.22 -16.55 1.66
C ASP A 279 -4.71 -16.18 1.69
N LEU A 280 -5.09 -15.10 1.03
CA LEU A 280 -6.50 -14.69 0.91
C LEU A 280 -7.24 -15.50 -0.18
N GLY A 281 -6.54 -16.39 -0.89
CA GLY A 281 -7.12 -17.33 -1.83
C GLY A 281 -7.74 -16.62 -3.03
N LYS A 282 -9.05 -16.74 -3.20
CA LYS A 282 -9.78 -16.15 -4.33
C LYS A 282 -10.18 -14.68 -4.14
N ILE A 283 -9.91 -14.11 -2.96
CA ILE A 283 -10.22 -12.70 -2.70
C ILE A 283 -9.16 -11.85 -3.41
N ASP A 284 -9.52 -11.39 -4.60
CA ASP A 284 -8.65 -10.53 -5.39
C ASP A 284 -8.93 -9.04 -5.11
N PHE A 285 -8.03 -8.42 -4.37
CA PHE A 285 -7.98 -6.98 -4.11
C PHE A 285 -7.01 -6.23 -5.05
N ALA A 286 -6.45 -6.89 -6.07
CA ALA A 286 -5.55 -6.26 -7.01
C ALA A 286 -6.19 -5.02 -7.63
N THR A 287 -5.41 -3.95 -7.71
CA THR A 287 -5.90 -2.69 -8.22
C THR A 287 -6.06 -2.77 -9.74
N ASN A 288 -7.26 -2.48 -10.23
CA ASN A 288 -7.45 -2.35 -11.66
C ASN A 288 -6.87 -1.02 -12.13
N ILE A 289 -5.67 -1.02 -12.73
CA ILE A 289 -5.05 0.19 -13.26
C ILE A 289 -5.98 0.95 -14.23
N ASP A 290 -6.84 0.22 -14.94
CA ASP A 290 -7.79 0.79 -15.90
C ASP A 290 -8.77 1.76 -15.23
N SER A 291 -9.10 1.57 -13.94
CA SER A 291 -9.95 2.51 -13.19
C SER A 291 -9.27 3.84 -12.87
N TYR A 292 -7.95 3.91 -13.06
CA TYR A 292 -7.15 5.12 -12.93
C TYR A 292 -6.88 5.78 -14.30
N ILE A 293 -7.27 5.12 -15.39
CA ILE A 293 -7.18 5.60 -16.77
C ILE A 293 -8.51 6.26 -17.15
N SER A 294 -8.50 7.45 -17.75
CA SER A 294 -9.73 8.15 -18.13
C SER A 294 -10.40 7.44 -19.33
N GLU A 295 -11.71 7.59 -19.48
CA GLU A 295 -12.46 7.02 -20.62
C GLU A 295 -11.87 7.46 -21.98
N THR A 296 -11.36 8.70 -22.08
CA THR A 296 -10.73 9.22 -23.31
C THR A 296 -9.44 8.46 -23.66
N GLU A 297 -8.61 8.15 -22.67
CA GLU A 297 -7.36 7.41 -22.86
C GLU A 297 -7.61 5.92 -23.08
N GLN A 298 -8.65 5.35 -22.43
CA GLN A 298 -9.12 4.01 -22.76
C GLN A 298 -9.52 3.91 -24.23
N ILE A 299 -10.19 4.92 -24.80
CA ILE A 299 -10.55 4.95 -26.22
C ILE A 299 -9.31 5.00 -27.12
N VAL A 300 -8.22 5.69 -26.73
CA VAL A 300 -6.97 5.71 -27.51
C VAL A 300 -6.25 4.35 -27.44
N ILE A 301 -6.14 3.77 -26.24
CA ILE A 301 -5.64 2.40 -26.02
C ILE A 301 -6.47 1.40 -26.85
N GLU A 302 -7.80 1.53 -26.85
CA GLU A 302 -8.70 0.67 -27.61
C GLU A 302 -8.58 0.85 -29.13
N ARG A 303 -8.22 2.04 -29.62
CA ARG A 303 -7.95 2.29 -31.05
C ARG A 303 -6.63 1.68 -31.50
N GLN A 304 -5.68 1.49 -30.59
CA GLN A 304 -4.39 0.82 -30.85
C GLN A 304 -4.43 -0.70 -30.53
N LYS A 305 -5.64 -1.27 -30.42
CA LYS A 305 -5.92 -2.66 -30.02
C LYS A 305 -5.09 -3.71 -30.75
N GLU A 306 -4.78 -3.56 -32.03
CA GLU A 306 -4.03 -4.58 -32.79
C GLU A 306 -2.65 -4.86 -32.17
N SER A 307 -1.94 -3.83 -31.71
CA SER A 307 -0.62 -4.00 -31.08
C SER A 307 -0.67 -4.43 -29.60
N ILE A 308 -1.78 -4.10 -28.92
CA ILE A 308 -2.03 -4.52 -27.53
C ILE A 308 -2.49 -5.98 -27.49
N ILE A 309 -3.27 -6.44 -28.48
CA ILE A 309 -3.68 -7.83 -28.62
C ILE A 309 -2.46 -8.71 -28.90
N GLU A 310 -1.55 -8.30 -29.78
CA GLU A 310 -0.29 -9.02 -30.03
C GLU A 310 0.57 -9.11 -28.75
N PHE A 311 0.67 -8.02 -27.98
CA PHE A 311 1.32 -7.99 -26.66
C PHE A 311 0.60 -8.88 -25.62
N GLN A 312 -0.74 -8.84 -25.56
CA GLN A 312 -1.56 -9.64 -24.65
C GLN A 312 -1.47 -11.13 -24.96
N GLU A 313 -1.46 -11.53 -26.24
CA GLU A 313 -1.32 -12.92 -26.68
C GLU A 313 0.06 -13.49 -26.36
N VAL A 314 1.13 -12.70 -26.56
CA VAL A 314 2.50 -13.09 -26.18
C VAL A 314 2.62 -13.30 -24.67
N LEU A 315 2.11 -12.37 -23.86
CA LEU A 315 2.20 -12.46 -22.39
C LEU A 315 1.34 -13.57 -21.78
N VAL A 316 0.12 -13.76 -22.27
CA VAL A 316 -0.80 -14.81 -21.79
C VAL A 316 -0.22 -16.21 -22.11
N ASN A 317 0.39 -16.38 -23.29
CA ASN A 317 1.03 -17.63 -23.68
C ASN A 317 2.37 -17.88 -22.95
N GLU A 318 3.17 -16.84 -22.67
CA GLU A 318 4.49 -17.01 -22.09
C GLU A 318 4.54 -17.05 -20.55
N ARG A 319 3.60 -16.38 -19.86
CA ARG A 319 3.60 -16.25 -18.40
C ARG A 319 2.58 -17.14 -17.66
N LYS A 320 1.61 -17.81 -18.33
CA LYS A 320 0.51 -18.57 -17.67
C LYS A 320 -0.21 -17.76 -16.56
N ILE A 321 -0.32 -16.45 -16.73
CA ILE A 321 -0.89 -15.56 -15.71
C ILE A 321 -2.39 -15.41 -15.94
N LYS A 322 -3.20 -15.73 -14.93
CA LYS A 322 -4.67 -15.52 -14.97
C LYS A 322 -5.09 -14.07 -14.69
N THR A 323 -4.18 -13.23 -14.19
CA THR A 323 -4.45 -11.84 -13.80
C THR A 323 -3.26 -10.95 -14.16
N PHE A 324 -3.42 -10.02 -15.12
CA PHE A 324 -2.34 -9.11 -15.56
C PHE A 324 -1.75 -8.33 -14.36
N GLU A 325 -0.51 -8.64 -14.00
CA GLU A 325 0.22 -7.96 -12.91
C GLU A 325 0.52 -6.49 -13.27
N ILE A 326 0.61 -5.63 -12.26
CA ILE A 326 0.76 -4.17 -12.41
C ILE A 326 2.00 -3.78 -13.22
N GLY A 327 3.13 -4.49 -13.04
CA GLY A 327 4.34 -4.28 -13.83
C GLY A 327 4.05 -4.42 -15.33
N THR A 328 3.42 -5.52 -15.72
CA THR A 328 3.04 -5.81 -17.12
C THR A 328 2.12 -4.74 -17.73
N ARG A 329 1.17 -4.22 -16.94
CA ARG A 329 0.27 -3.16 -17.41
C ARG A 329 1.00 -1.83 -17.56
N GLY A 330 1.93 -1.53 -16.66
CA GLY A 330 2.80 -0.38 -16.78
C GLY A 330 3.68 -0.45 -18.03
N GLU A 331 4.29 -1.60 -18.31
CA GLU A 331 5.06 -1.85 -19.53
C GLU A 331 4.21 -1.54 -20.78
N ALA A 332 2.96 -2.03 -20.83
CA ALA A 332 2.03 -1.77 -21.95
C ALA A 332 1.75 -0.28 -22.16
N ILE A 333 1.50 0.44 -21.07
CA ILE A 333 1.23 1.88 -21.10
C ILE A 333 2.46 2.65 -21.59
N ILE A 334 3.66 2.27 -21.15
CA ILE A 334 4.90 2.91 -21.62
C ILE A 334 5.17 2.62 -23.11
N ILE A 335 4.86 1.42 -23.61
CA ILE A 335 4.96 1.14 -25.05
C ILE A 335 4.06 2.09 -25.84
N ASN A 336 2.81 2.27 -25.42
CA ASN A 336 1.88 3.17 -26.09
C ASN A 336 2.38 4.63 -26.05
N HIS A 337 2.93 5.04 -24.92
CA HIS A 337 3.56 6.35 -24.76
C HIS A 337 4.72 6.56 -25.75
N GLU A 338 5.64 5.60 -25.86
CA GLU A 338 6.77 5.67 -26.78
C GLU A 338 6.33 5.67 -28.25
N LYS A 339 5.34 4.83 -28.61
CA LYS A 339 4.75 4.84 -29.96
C LYS A 339 4.16 6.19 -30.31
N THR A 340 3.40 6.77 -29.38
CA THR A 340 2.76 8.07 -29.58
C THR A 340 3.78 9.19 -29.71
N LYS A 341 4.90 9.14 -28.97
CA LYS A 341 6.03 10.07 -29.15
C LYS A 341 6.65 9.95 -30.53
N LEU A 342 6.96 8.73 -31.00
CA LEU A 342 7.55 8.54 -32.33
C LEU A 342 6.61 9.01 -33.45
N LEU A 343 5.30 8.71 -33.36
CA LEU A 343 4.29 9.21 -34.31
C LEU A 343 4.24 10.75 -34.31
N ALA A 344 4.24 11.38 -33.13
CA ALA A 344 4.20 12.83 -33.01
C ALA A 344 5.47 13.50 -33.59
N SER A 345 6.61 12.82 -33.55
CA SER A 345 7.87 13.26 -34.14
C SER A 345 8.04 12.87 -35.62
N GLY A 346 7.07 12.17 -36.23
CA GLY A 346 7.08 11.81 -37.65
C GLY A 346 7.87 10.54 -38.00
N HIS A 347 8.20 9.70 -37.01
CA HIS A 347 8.92 8.44 -37.16
C HIS A 347 7.99 7.22 -37.22
N ASP A 348 6.95 7.30 -38.07
CA ASP A 348 5.92 6.27 -38.23
C ASP A 348 6.52 4.89 -38.59
N ASP A 349 7.63 4.90 -39.33
CA ASP A 349 8.38 3.72 -39.76
C ASP A 349 9.08 3.00 -38.60
N LEU A 350 9.35 3.66 -37.47
CA LEU A 350 9.99 3.03 -36.30
C LEU A 350 9.00 2.45 -35.29
N VAL A 351 7.73 2.84 -35.35
CA VAL A 351 6.67 2.48 -34.38
C VAL A 351 6.49 0.96 -34.26
N HIS A 352 6.55 0.25 -35.39
CA HIS A 352 6.40 -1.21 -35.45
C HIS A 352 7.65 -1.97 -34.98
N LEU A 353 8.77 -1.27 -34.76
CA LEU A 353 10.04 -1.83 -34.28
C LEU A 353 10.22 -1.69 -32.77
N ILE A 354 9.30 -1.00 -32.07
CA ILE A 354 9.26 -0.99 -30.61
C ILE A 354 8.90 -2.40 -30.12
N ASN A 355 9.76 -2.96 -29.27
CA ASN A 355 9.65 -4.35 -28.84
C ASN A 355 9.69 -4.49 -27.32
N PHE A 356 8.83 -5.35 -26.79
CA PHE A 356 8.93 -5.87 -25.43
C PHE A 356 10.05 -6.90 -25.37
N VAL A 357 10.82 -6.92 -24.27
CA VAL A 357 11.82 -7.95 -24.06
C VAL A 357 11.39 -8.95 -22.99
N PRO A 358 11.19 -10.23 -23.36
CA PRO A 358 10.82 -11.25 -22.39
C PRO A 358 11.82 -11.38 -21.24
N THR A 359 11.31 -11.38 -20.01
CA THR A 359 12.09 -11.51 -18.77
C THR A 359 13.04 -12.73 -18.77
N LYS A 360 12.65 -13.82 -19.44
CA LYS A 360 13.45 -15.06 -19.58
C LYS A 360 14.78 -14.84 -20.30
N LEU A 361 14.89 -13.81 -21.15
CA LEU A 361 16.12 -13.46 -21.85
C LEU A 361 17.13 -12.76 -20.93
N ALA A 362 16.67 -12.27 -19.76
CA ALA A 362 17.49 -11.64 -18.73
C ALA A 362 18.41 -10.51 -19.25
N VAL A 363 17.95 -9.77 -20.26
CA VAL A 363 18.73 -8.71 -20.93
C VAL A 363 18.91 -7.46 -20.07
N GLY A 364 18.12 -7.31 -18.99
CA GLY A 364 18.21 -6.20 -18.04
C GLY A 364 17.55 -4.90 -18.52
N TYR A 365 16.45 -4.98 -19.27
CA TYR A 365 15.50 -3.89 -19.58
C TYR A 365 14.19 -4.51 -20.10
N ASP A 366 13.09 -3.76 -20.07
CA ASP A 366 11.75 -4.26 -20.43
C ASP A 366 11.35 -3.90 -21.87
N ILE A 367 11.73 -2.71 -22.35
CA ILE A 367 11.29 -2.18 -23.65
C ILE A 367 12.50 -1.70 -24.45
N GLN A 368 12.56 -2.08 -25.73
CA GLN A 368 13.42 -1.45 -26.73
C GLN A 368 12.61 -0.45 -27.55
N SER A 369 13.02 0.81 -27.54
CA SER A 369 12.42 1.93 -28.27
C SER A 369 13.49 2.71 -29.07
N PHE A 370 13.16 3.91 -29.54
CA PHE A 370 14.02 4.79 -30.33
C PHE A 370 14.00 6.23 -29.80
N GLU A 371 15.08 6.97 -30.02
CA GLU A 371 15.12 8.42 -29.84
C GLU A 371 14.17 9.12 -30.82
N ASP A 372 13.58 10.21 -30.34
CA ASP A 372 12.59 11.06 -31.02
C ASP A 372 13.23 12.32 -31.64
N ASP A 373 14.57 12.34 -31.75
CA ASP A 373 15.41 13.46 -32.18
C ASP A 373 16.12 13.23 -33.53
N ASP A 374 15.48 12.50 -34.45
CA ASP A 374 16.01 12.10 -35.77
C ASP A 374 17.28 11.21 -35.75
N SER A 375 17.82 10.88 -34.57
CA SER A 375 19.07 10.10 -34.48
C SER A 375 18.90 8.60 -34.77
N GLU A 376 17.66 8.11 -34.78
CA GLU A 376 17.28 6.67 -34.86
C GLU A 376 18.01 5.77 -33.85
N LEU A 377 18.59 6.35 -32.79
CA LEU A 377 19.32 5.61 -31.78
C LEU A 377 18.36 4.79 -30.94
N ARG A 378 18.73 3.54 -30.64
CA ARG A 378 17.94 2.67 -29.77
C ARG A 378 17.93 3.19 -28.34
N LYS A 379 16.74 3.25 -27.73
CA LYS A 379 16.50 3.40 -26.29
C LYS A 379 16.26 2.02 -25.66
N TYR A 380 16.84 1.79 -24.50
CA TYR A 380 16.59 0.60 -23.67
C TYR A 380 15.97 1.05 -22.35
N ILE A 381 14.71 0.70 -22.14
CA ILE A 381 13.86 1.25 -21.08
C ILE A 381 13.52 0.15 -20.07
N GLU A 382 13.85 0.40 -18.81
CA GLU A 382 13.38 -0.36 -17.65
C GLU A 382 12.17 0.35 -17.04
N VAL A 383 11.06 -0.35 -16.87
CA VAL A 383 9.77 0.21 -16.41
C VAL A 383 9.54 -0.15 -14.95
N LYS A 384 9.32 0.86 -14.11
CA LYS A 384 8.96 0.67 -12.69
C LYS A 384 7.63 1.35 -12.40
N THR A 385 6.62 0.54 -12.09
CA THR A 385 5.26 1.04 -11.84
C THR A 385 4.93 1.01 -10.36
N THR A 386 4.39 2.11 -9.85
CA THR A 386 3.89 2.20 -8.47
C THR A 386 2.47 2.75 -8.47
N ILE A 387 1.54 2.05 -7.80
CA ILE A 387 0.15 2.49 -7.64
C ILE A 387 -0.08 2.95 -6.20
N SER A 388 -0.63 4.15 -6.06
CA SER A 388 -0.93 4.79 -4.78
C SER A 388 -2.22 5.58 -4.89
N ASN A 389 -2.99 5.70 -3.80
CA ASN A 389 -4.16 6.58 -3.83
C ASN A 389 -3.78 8.07 -3.79
N ARG A 390 -2.59 8.40 -3.26
CA ARG A 390 -2.06 9.77 -3.17
C ARG A 390 -0.92 10.01 -4.17
N SER A 391 -0.66 11.27 -4.52
CA SER A 391 0.57 11.63 -5.22
C SER A 391 1.74 11.52 -4.25
N VAL A 392 2.60 10.51 -4.41
CA VAL A 392 3.76 10.25 -3.53
C VAL A 392 5.05 10.41 -4.32
N SER A 393 6.00 11.15 -3.77
CA SER A 393 7.37 11.26 -4.30
C SER A 393 8.20 10.08 -3.81
N PHE A 394 8.27 9.01 -4.59
CA PHE A 394 9.16 7.89 -4.30
C PHE A 394 10.56 8.15 -4.86
N ASN A 395 11.49 8.44 -3.96
CA ASN A 395 12.87 8.82 -4.29
C ASN A 395 13.85 7.63 -4.30
N SER A 396 13.33 6.40 -4.38
CA SER A 396 14.15 5.19 -4.46
C SER A 396 13.57 4.14 -5.39
N ILE A 397 14.41 3.53 -6.24
CA ILE A 397 14.05 2.44 -7.15
C ILE A 397 15.03 1.29 -6.93
N HIS A 398 14.51 0.07 -6.85
CA HIS A 398 15.34 -1.13 -6.86
C HIS A 398 15.63 -1.54 -8.31
N ILE A 399 16.89 -1.90 -8.59
CA ILE A 399 17.32 -2.49 -9.85
C ILE A 399 18.12 -3.78 -9.64
N THR A 400 17.96 -4.74 -10.55
CA THR A 400 18.69 -6.01 -10.47
C THR A 400 20.16 -5.86 -10.89
N LYS A 401 20.97 -6.89 -10.60
CA LYS A 401 22.37 -6.96 -11.07
C LYS A 401 22.48 -6.93 -12.60
N ASN A 402 21.50 -7.47 -13.31
CA ASN A 402 21.49 -7.47 -14.78
C ASN A 402 21.11 -6.10 -15.33
N GLU A 403 20.06 -5.46 -14.80
CA GLU A 403 19.72 -4.06 -15.11
C GLU A 403 20.93 -3.13 -14.94
N TRP A 404 21.67 -3.26 -13.83
CA TRP A 404 22.88 -2.47 -13.61
C TRP A 404 24.00 -2.75 -14.63
N ARG A 405 24.21 -4.03 -14.99
CA ARG A 405 25.21 -4.42 -16.01
C ARG A 405 24.85 -3.85 -17.38
N THR A 406 23.58 -3.87 -17.73
CA THR A 406 23.10 -3.33 -19.01
C THR A 406 23.20 -1.80 -19.02
N ALA A 407 22.79 -1.13 -17.95
CA ALA A 407 22.96 0.32 -17.79
C ALA A 407 24.41 0.76 -17.97
N LYS A 408 25.38 0.00 -17.44
CA LYS A 408 26.83 0.23 -17.66
C LYS A 408 27.26 0.07 -19.12
N SER A 409 26.64 -0.87 -19.82
CA SER A 409 27.05 -1.26 -21.18
C SER A 409 26.49 -0.32 -22.23
N VAL A 410 25.21 0.06 -22.11
CA VAL A 410 24.52 0.90 -23.10
C VAL A 410 24.46 2.38 -22.73
N LYS A 411 24.81 2.73 -21.48
CA LYS A 411 25.06 4.10 -20.98
C LYS A 411 23.93 5.08 -21.26
N ASP A 412 24.17 6.05 -22.13
CA ASP A 412 23.27 7.13 -22.52
C ASP A 412 22.00 6.66 -23.24
N ARG A 413 22.01 5.40 -23.70
CA ARG A 413 20.85 4.72 -24.25
C ARG A 413 20.01 3.97 -23.22
N TYR A 414 20.42 3.92 -21.95
CA TYR A 414 19.67 3.28 -20.88
C TYR A 414 18.77 4.27 -20.15
N TYR A 415 17.52 3.90 -20.00
CA TYR A 415 16.48 4.70 -19.38
C TYR A 415 15.78 3.91 -18.29
N ILE A 416 15.46 4.58 -17.19
CA ILE A 416 14.49 4.08 -16.21
C ILE A 416 13.27 4.96 -16.27
N TYR A 417 12.13 4.35 -16.61
CA TYR A 417 10.83 4.98 -16.66
C TYR A 417 10.05 4.58 -15.42
N ARG A 418 9.92 5.51 -14.48
CA ARG A 418 9.11 5.32 -13.28
C ARG A 418 7.72 5.89 -13.49
N MET A 419 6.73 5.02 -13.68
CA MET A 419 5.33 5.41 -13.78
C MET A 419 4.69 5.43 -12.39
N GLN A 420 4.22 6.60 -11.98
CA GLN A 420 3.46 6.79 -10.74
C GLN A 420 2.00 7.03 -11.09
N VAL A 421 1.12 6.15 -10.64
CA VAL A 421 -0.32 6.21 -10.91
C VAL A 421 -1.08 6.50 -9.62
N SER A 422 -1.90 7.55 -9.66
CA SER A 422 -2.84 7.93 -8.59
C SER A 422 -4.19 8.35 -9.16
N GLN A 423 -5.20 8.58 -8.30
CA GLN A 423 -6.51 9.04 -8.76
C GLN A 423 -6.50 10.40 -9.45
N GLN A 424 -5.56 11.27 -9.05
CA GLN A 424 -5.55 12.66 -9.46
C GLN A 424 -4.54 12.93 -10.57
N GLN A 425 -3.47 12.14 -10.61
CA GLN A 425 -2.35 12.41 -11.48
C GLN A 425 -1.63 11.14 -11.88
N ARG A 426 -1.13 11.14 -13.12
CA ARG A 426 -0.15 10.19 -13.61
C ARG A 426 1.10 10.97 -13.96
N LYS A 427 2.24 10.51 -13.46
CA LYS A 427 3.54 11.11 -13.73
C LYS A 427 4.47 10.03 -14.26
N LEU A 428 5.19 10.36 -15.32
CA LEU A 428 6.31 9.57 -15.77
C LEU A 428 7.59 10.30 -15.35
N PHE A 429 8.38 9.68 -14.48
CA PHE A 429 9.68 10.21 -14.09
C PHE A 429 10.78 9.41 -14.79
N ILE A 430 11.66 10.11 -15.50
CA ILE A 430 12.67 9.51 -16.38
C ILE A 430 14.06 9.80 -15.84
N LEU A 431 14.83 8.73 -15.65
CA LEU A 431 16.27 8.78 -15.39
C LEU A 431 17.00 8.30 -16.64
N LYS A 432 17.81 9.18 -17.26
CA LYS A 432 18.64 8.87 -18.43
C LYS A 432 20.09 8.67 -18.02
N ASN A 433 20.73 7.64 -18.57
CA ASN A 433 22.15 7.35 -18.34
C ASN A 433 22.49 7.09 -16.87
N LEU A 434 21.83 6.10 -16.27
CA LEU A 434 22.03 5.77 -14.86
C LEU A 434 23.52 5.60 -14.48
N TYR A 435 24.32 5.00 -15.37
CA TYR A 435 25.75 4.83 -15.11
C TYR A 435 26.45 6.18 -14.90
N ASN A 436 26.22 7.16 -15.79
CA ASN A 436 26.76 8.50 -15.64
C ASN A 436 26.27 9.18 -14.36
N MET A 437 24.98 9.03 -14.04
CA MET A 437 24.38 9.62 -12.84
C MET A 437 25.04 9.10 -11.56
N VAL A 438 25.32 7.79 -11.49
CA VAL A 438 26.04 7.20 -10.36
C VAL A 438 27.49 7.65 -10.32
N THR A 439 28.20 7.68 -11.45
CA THR A 439 29.62 8.08 -11.49
C THR A 439 29.84 9.55 -11.14
N ASN A 440 28.84 10.41 -11.36
CA ASN A 440 28.89 11.83 -11.04
C ASN A 440 28.12 12.17 -9.76
N GLU A 441 27.77 11.17 -8.95
CA GLU A 441 27.09 11.35 -7.65
C GLU A 441 25.77 12.15 -7.74
N ILE A 442 25.10 12.10 -8.90
CA ILE A 442 23.76 12.66 -9.11
C ILE A 442 22.70 11.80 -8.40
N VAL A 443 22.97 10.49 -8.30
CA VAL A 443 22.15 9.49 -7.61
C VAL A 443 23.05 8.56 -6.80
N ASP A 444 22.54 8.06 -5.67
CA ASP A 444 23.25 7.08 -4.86
C ASP A 444 22.95 5.66 -5.35
N LEU A 445 23.97 4.83 -5.48
CA LEU A 445 23.83 3.40 -5.75
C LEU A 445 24.16 2.58 -4.51
N ILE A 446 23.16 1.94 -3.92
CA ILE A 446 23.31 1.25 -2.64
C ILE A 446 23.18 -0.25 -2.86
N PRO A 447 24.21 -1.04 -2.55
CA PRO A 447 24.13 -2.49 -2.69
C PRO A 447 22.97 -3.11 -1.88
N SER A 448 22.27 -4.06 -2.49
CA SER A 448 21.31 -4.95 -1.84
C SER A 448 21.69 -6.42 -2.13
N ASN A 449 20.95 -7.38 -1.54
CA ASN A 449 21.29 -8.79 -1.68
C ASN A 449 21.13 -9.30 -3.15
N ASP A 450 20.10 -8.82 -3.82
CA ASP A 450 19.66 -9.19 -5.18
C ASP A 450 20.03 -8.15 -6.26
N GLY A 451 20.50 -6.97 -5.88
CA GLY A 451 20.74 -5.90 -6.83
C GLY A 451 21.30 -4.64 -6.17
N PHE A 452 20.69 -3.51 -6.53
CA PHE A 452 21.05 -2.19 -6.05
C PHE A 452 19.81 -1.34 -5.86
N ASP A 453 19.77 -0.54 -4.80
CA ASP A 453 18.77 0.50 -4.62
C ASP A 453 19.37 1.83 -5.09
N ILE A 454 18.73 2.45 -6.08
CA ILE A 454 19.06 3.78 -6.56
C ILE A 454 18.29 4.78 -5.73
N ARG A 455 18.96 5.80 -5.17
CA ARG A 455 18.30 6.96 -4.57
C ARG A 455 18.54 8.19 -5.38
N PHE A 456 17.49 8.95 -5.60
CA PHE A 456 17.50 10.13 -6.45
C PHE A 456 16.66 11.24 -5.83
N LYS A 457 16.87 12.46 -6.32
CA LYS A 457 16.03 13.61 -6.02
C LYS A 457 15.14 13.88 -7.24
N ASP A 458 14.08 14.66 -7.07
CA ASP A 458 13.25 15.10 -8.21
C ASP A 458 14.09 15.83 -9.28
N SER A 459 15.14 16.55 -8.86
CA SER A 459 16.08 17.23 -9.76
C SER A 459 17.05 16.30 -10.47
N SER A 460 17.13 15.02 -10.10
CA SER A 460 18.03 14.06 -10.74
C SER A 460 17.52 13.65 -12.13
N GLY A 461 16.21 13.73 -12.40
CA GLY A 461 15.61 13.29 -13.65
C GLY A 461 14.63 14.32 -14.22
N ALA A 462 13.83 13.89 -15.19
CA ALA A 462 12.80 14.70 -15.83
C ALA A 462 11.41 14.11 -15.59
N TYR A 463 10.41 14.98 -15.43
CA TYR A 463 9.01 14.59 -15.42
C TYR A 463 8.41 14.82 -16.80
N GLU A 464 7.78 13.80 -17.36
CA GLU A 464 6.99 13.87 -18.58
C GLU A 464 5.51 13.60 -18.28
N GLU A 465 4.63 14.24 -19.06
CA GLU A 465 3.22 13.89 -19.06
C GLU A 465 3.06 12.57 -19.83
N LEU A 466 2.27 11.66 -19.25
CA LEU A 466 2.00 10.38 -19.88
C LEU A 466 1.05 10.60 -21.07
N ILE A 467 1.61 10.60 -22.27
CA ILE A 467 0.85 10.66 -23.52
C ILE A 467 0.31 9.25 -23.80
N VAL A 468 -1.01 9.06 -23.78
CA VAL A 468 -1.69 7.77 -23.95
C VAL A 468 -2.74 7.85 -25.04
#